data_AF-A0A950YL77-F1
#
_entry.id   AF-A0A950YL77-F1
#
_cell.length_a   1.000
_cell.length_b   1.000
_cell.length_c   1.000
_cell.angle_alpha   90.00
_cell.angle_beta   90.00
_cell.angle_gamma   90.00
#
_symmetry.space_group_name_H-M   'P 1'
#
loop_
_entity.id
_entity.type
_entity.pdbx_description
1 polymer ?
#
loop_
_entity_poly.entity_id
_entity_poly.type
_entity_poly.pdbx_seq_one_letter_code
_entity_poly.pdbx_strand_id
1 'polypeptide(L)'
;MATNIITAEDRSERVVLEVNRDHNTDRCARLSQVVFRNDLSPGSALDLVCDQEGEVDIVTEVSPADADRVQDSRHARLVTIDANRIVVGIFNTWPEHDGLLTDRRVREALNIAVDHDRLCRETLNGYATPLASLTPSWCNGCFPGAEPRRRDADRARALLNEAGWPEGRPLSIATPASLAGVAEAVARDVRETGLTVDVTSVPDDGLVAGARMLIEKKLVPPWDVLIHAWFDLSSDLPPAVVHREFFGSDGAFRAGPPNAEFDRLFGDLMSRIDPQEARQGAEAIDKWCYDEAAVLSLCAPQALYAVNQHVDFKAYRATFELADTEVSADHWSRRSR
;
A
#
# COMPACT_ATOMS: atom_id res chain seq x y z
N MET A 1 3.09 -12.43 -30.56
CA MET A 1 3.97 -13.24 -29.71
C MET A 1 3.11 -13.78 -28.59
N ALA A 2 3.05 -15.10 -28.39
CA ALA A 2 2.29 -15.67 -27.28
C ALA A 2 3.02 -15.35 -25.98
N THR A 3 2.41 -14.54 -25.13
CA THR A 3 2.87 -14.27 -23.78
C THR A 3 2.64 -15.53 -22.95
N ASN A 4 3.71 -16.26 -22.63
CA ASN A 4 3.70 -17.35 -21.63
C ASN A 4 3.55 -16.75 -20.22
N ILE A 5 2.44 -16.05 -19.98
CA ILE A 5 2.07 -15.47 -18.70
C ILE A 5 0.87 -16.27 -18.21
N ILE A 6 1.01 -16.93 -17.08
CA ILE A 6 -0.12 -17.48 -16.35
C ILE A 6 -0.91 -16.27 -15.83
N THR A 7 -2.06 -15.98 -16.40
CA THR A 7 -2.95 -14.88 -15.98
C THR A 7 -4.01 -15.34 -14.99
N ALA A 8 -4.19 -16.65 -14.84
CA ALA A 8 -5.07 -17.28 -13.86
C ALA A 8 -4.59 -18.70 -13.55
N GLU A 9 -4.83 -19.16 -12.33
CA GLU A 9 -4.65 -20.55 -11.91
C GLU A 9 -5.98 -21.09 -11.38
N ASP A 10 -6.33 -22.33 -11.74
CA ASP A 10 -7.50 -22.99 -11.17
C ASP A 10 -7.27 -23.23 -9.68
N ARG A 11 -7.96 -22.47 -8.84
CA ARG A 11 -7.96 -22.67 -7.39
C ARG A 11 -9.06 -23.62 -7.00
N SER A 12 -8.80 -24.50 -6.03
CA SER A 12 -9.86 -25.29 -5.43
C SER A 12 -10.88 -24.37 -4.74
N GLU A 13 -12.17 -24.69 -4.87
CA GLU A 13 -13.25 -23.96 -4.18
C GLU A 13 -13.01 -23.84 -2.67
N ARG A 14 -12.36 -24.84 -2.08
CA ARG A 14 -12.03 -24.86 -0.65
C ARG A 14 -10.61 -25.36 -0.43
N VAL A 15 -9.96 -24.81 0.59
CA VAL A 15 -8.71 -25.36 1.16
C VAL A 15 -8.95 -25.62 2.64
N VAL A 16 -8.78 -26.86 3.05
CA VAL A 16 -8.96 -27.29 4.45
C VAL A 16 -7.59 -27.58 5.04
N LEU A 17 -7.24 -26.88 6.11
CA LEU A 17 -6.01 -27.10 6.87
C LEU A 17 -6.37 -27.71 8.22
N GLU A 18 -5.69 -28.79 8.60
CA GLU A 18 -5.83 -29.43 9.91
C GLU A 18 -4.62 -29.13 10.78
N VAL A 19 -4.81 -29.13 12.10
CA VAL A 19 -3.73 -28.85 13.05
C VAL A 19 -2.60 -29.88 12.94
N ASN A 20 -1.38 -29.39 12.73
CA ASN A 20 -0.18 -30.20 12.88
C ASN A 20 0.31 -30.15 14.34
N ARG A 21 -0.04 -31.15 15.13
CA ARG A 21 0.32 -31.22 16.56
C ARG A 21 1.80 -31.51 16.81
N ASP A 22 2.52 -31.99 15.80
CA ASP A 22 3.94 -32.31 15.90
C ASP A 22 4.83 -31.10 15.56
N HIS A 23 4.22 -29.99 15.12
CA HIS A 23 4.93 -28.75 14.77
C HIS A 23 4.88 -27.73 15.91
N ASN A 24 6.06 -27.24 16.32
CA ASN A 24 6.25 -26.20 17.34
C ASN A 24 5.44 -26.47 18.63
N THR A 25 5.90 -27.46 19.42
CA THR A 25 5.21 -27.95 20.63
C THR A 25 4.96 -26.87 21.68
N ASP A 26 5.75 -25.79 21.67
CA ASP A 26 5.62 -24.67 22.62
C ASP A 26 4.57 -23.64 22.18
N ARG A 27 4.23 -23.59 20.88
CA ARG A 27 3.21 -22.70 20.29
C ARG A 27 2.39 -23.47 19.25
N CYS A 28 1.64 -24.47 19.73
CA CYS A 28 0.74 -25.24 18.87
C CYS A 28 -0.50 -24.42 18.51
N ALA A 29 -0.97 -24.57 17.26
CA ALA A 29 -2.18 -23.91 16.80
C ALA A 29 -3.40 -24.32 17.65
N ARG A 30 -4.25 -23.36 17.99
CA ARG A 30 -5.36 -23.56 18.94
C ARG A 30 -6.66 -24.03 18.28
N LEU A 31 -6.77 -23.85 16.97
CA LEU A 31 -7.87 -24.36 16.15
C LEU A 31 -7.54 -25.76 15.63
N SER A 32 -8.53 -26.67 15.61
CA SER A 32 -8.34 -28.01 15.04
C SER A 32 -8.36 -28.02 13.51
N GLN A 33 -9.05 -27.06 12.91
CA GLN A 33 -9.23 -26.95 11.46
C GLN A 33 -9.45 -25.48 11.07
N VAL A 34 -8.93 -25.10 9.91
CA VAL A 34 -9.20 -23.82 9.23
C VAL A 34 -9.65 -24.12 7.80
N VAL A 35 -10.70 -23.44 7.33
CA VAL A 35 -11.23 -23.61 5.98
C VAL A 35 -11.15 -22.28 5.24
N PHE A 36 -10.37 -22.22 4.18
CA PHE A 36 -10.40 -21.11 3.22
C PHE A 36 -11.48 -21.39 2.17
N ARG A 37 -12.38 -20.42 1.99
CA ARG A 37 -13.54 -20.49 1.10
C ARG A 37 -13.30 -19.64 -0.15
N ASN A 38 -12.68 -20.24 -1.17
CA ASN A 38 -12.45 -19.58 -2.46
C ASN A 38 -13.71 -19.56 -3.35
N ASP A 39 -14.75 -20.32 -2.97
CA ASP A 39 -16.08 -20.35 -3.59
C ASP A 39 -16.93 -19.11 -3.28
N LEU A 40 -16.50 -18.26 -2.35
CA LEU A 40 -17.20 -17.04 -1.97
C LEU A 40 -16.56 -15.81 -2.60
N SER A 41 -17.39 -14.92 -3.14
CA SER A 41 -16.94 -13.56 -3.45
C SER A 41 -16.67 -12.76 -2.16
N PRO A 42 -15.82 -11.71 -2.19
CA PRO A 42 -15.61 -10.87 -1.01
C PRO A 42 -16.90 -10.28 -0.42
N GLY A 43 -17.82 -9.82 -1.29
CA GLY A 43 -19.11 -9.29 -0.85
C GLY A 43 -20.00 -10.35 -0.19
N SER A 44 -20.07 -11.55 -0.76
CA SER A 44 -20.82 -12.66 -0.16
C SER A 44 -20.23 -13.13 1.17
N ALA A 45 -18.90 -13.15 1.29
CA ALA A 45 -18.24 -13.47 2.56
C ALA A 45 -18.54 -12.42 3.63
N LEU A 46 -18.56 -11.14 3.25
CA LEU A 46 -18.92 -10.02 4.13
C LEU A 46 -20.37 -10.09 4.59
N ASP A 47 -21.31 -10.39 3.69
CA ASP A 47 -22.72 -10.61 4.04
C ASP A 47 -22.85 -11.76 5.07
N LEU A 48 -22.17 -12.88 4.82
CA LEU A 48 -22.23 -14.06 5.69
C LEU A 48 -21.68 -13.77 7.08
N VAL A 49 -20.51 -13.13 7.21
CA VAL A 49 -19.93 -12.83 8.54
C VAL A 49 -20.75 -11.78 9.30
N CYS A 50 -21.38 -10.83 8.60
CA CYS A 50 -22.14 -9.74 9.24
C CYS A 50 -23.57 -10.15 9.61
N ASP A 51 -24.20 -11.04 8.85
CA ASP A 51 -25.64 -11.29 8.95
C ASP A 51 -25.99 -12.70 9.46
N GLN A 52 -25.03 -13.62 9.48
CA GLN A 52 -25.25 -15.02 9.86
C GLN A 52 -24.20 -15.53 10.84
N GLU A 53 -24.61 -16.41 11.75
CA GLU A 53 -23.68 -17.16 12.58
C GLU A 53 -23.34 -18.48 11.86
N GLY A 54 -22.06 -18.84 11.78
CA GLY A 54 -21.66 -20.21 11.40
C GLY A 54 -21.01 -20.41 10.04
N GLU A 55 -21.12 -19.45 9.13
CA GLU A 55 -20.70 -19.65 7.73
C GLU A 55 -19.30 -19.08 7.43
N VAL A 56 -19.00 -17.90 7.97
CA VAL A 56 -17.71 -17.21 7.80
C VAL A 56 -17.31 -16.58 9.13
N ASP A 57 -16.06 -16.82 9.53
CA ASP A 57 -15.53 -16.37 10.82
C ASP A 57 -14.61 -15.15 10.70
N ILE A 58 -13.87 -15.03 9.59
CA ILE A 58 -12.96 -13.92 9.31
C ILE A 58 -13.07 -13.57 7.82
N VAL A 59 -13.30 -12.29 7.52
CA VAL A 59 -13.13 -11.69 6.21
C VAL A 59 -11.97 -10.71 6.28
N THR A 60 -10.97 -10.91 5.41
CA THR A 60 -9.80 -10.03 5.26
C THR A 60 -10.08 -8.94 4.22
N GLU A 61 -9.29 -7.87 4.23
CA GLU A 61 -9.38 -6.78 3.23
C GLU A 61 -10.78 -6.17 3.12
N VAL A 62 -11.44 -5.96 4.27
CA VAL A 62 -12.70 -5.21 4.32
C VAL A 62 -12.45 -3.79 3.81
N SER A 63 -13.30 -3.32 2.91
CA SER A 63 -13.16 -1.97 2.36
C SER A 63 -13.48 -0.91 3.44
N PRO A 64 -12.85 0.27 3.40
CA PRO A 64 -13.22 1.37 4.31
C PRO A 64 -14.71 1.77 4.20
N ALA A 65 -15.34 1.58 3.04
CA ALA A 65 -16.75 1.87 2.81
C ALA A 65 -17.69 0.89 3.53
N ASP A 66 -17.21 -0.33 3.82
CA ASP A 66 -17.97 -1.38 4.50
C ASP A 66 -17.73 -1.42 6.01
N ALA A 67 -16.82 -0.59 6.53
CA ALA A 67 -16.39 -0.64 7.92
C ALA A 67 -17.54 -0.42 8.91
N ASP A 68 -18.40 0.57 8.66
CA ASP A 68 -19.57 0.87 9.50
C ASP A 68 -20.54 -0.32 9.55
N ARG A 69 -20.74 -1.01 8.42
CA ARG A 69 -21.59 -2.22 8.36
C ARG A 69 -21.08 -3.31 9.31
N VAL A 70 -19.77 -3.52 9.35
CA VAL A 70 -19.16 -4.51 10.25
C VAL A 70 -19.28 -4.07 11.70
N GLN A 71 -19.13 -2.77 11.99
CA GLN A 71 -19.27 -2.22 13.34
C GLN A 71 -20.70 -2.32 13.87
N ASP A 72 -21.69 -2.11 13.02
CA ASP A 72 -23.12 -2.20 13.35
C ASP A 72 -23.63 -3.65 13.42
N SER A 73 -22.83 -4.62 13.00
CA SER A 73 -23.19 -6.04 13.05
C SER A 73 -23.25 -6.57 14.49
N ARG A 74 -24.28 -7.37 14.77
CA ARG A 74 -24.34 -8.17 16.01
C ARG A 74 -23.53 -9.48 15.92
N HIS A 75 -23.10 -9.86 14.72
CA HIS A 75 -22.41 -11.14 14.45
C HIS A 75 -20.90 -10.97 14.27
N ALA A 76 -20.46 -9.80 13.80
CA ALA A 76 -19.07 -9.48 13.58
C ALA A 76 -18.65 -8.22 14.34
N ARG A 77 -17.34 -8.04 14.50
CA ARG A 77 -16.70 -6.79 14.91
C ARG A 77 -15.62 -6.43 13.91
N LEU A 78 -15.38 -5.14 13.74
CA LEU A 78 -14.27 -4.65 12.94
C LEU A 78 -12.97 -4.74 13.76
N VAL A 79 -11.98 -5.44 13.23
CA VAL A 79 -10.61 -5.42 13.76
C VAL A 79 -9.75 -4.64 12.77
N THR A 80 -9.00 -3.65 13.26
CA THR A 80 -8.08 -2.84 12.45
C THR A 80 -6.66 -2.91 12.97
N ILE A 81 -5.69 -2.75 12.07
CA ILE A 81 -4.29 -2.61 12.43
C ILE A 81 -3.56 -1.69 11.47
N ASP A 82 -2.66 -0.88 12.02
CA ASP A 82 -1.67 -0.13 11.26
C ASP A 82 -0.71 -1.13 10.57
N ALA A 83 -0.98 -1.38 9.28
CA ALA A 83 -0.26 -2.35 8.48
C ALA A 83 0.98 -1.75 7.83
N ASN A 84 1.96 -2.58 7.49
CA ASN A 84 3.16 -2.16 6.77
C ASN A 84 2.89 -2.00 5.27
N ARG A 85 1.88 -1.19 4.92
CA ARG A 85 1.46 -0.93 3.53
C ARG A 85 1.30 0.55 3.27
N ILE A 86 1.57 0.94 2.03
CA ILE A 86 1.53 2.31 1.57
C ILE A 86 0.74 2.41 0.27
N VAL A 87 0.17 3.58 0.03
CA VAL A 87 -0.23 4.06 -1.28
C VAL A 87 0.65 5.27 -1.58
N VAL A 88 1.22 5.31 -2.78
CA VAL A 88 2.22 6.31 -3.17
C VAL A 88 2.07 6.66 -4.65
N GLY A 89 2.39 7.90 -5.02
CA GLY A 89 2.60 8.26 -6.42
C GLY A 89 4.08 8.20 -6.81
N ILE A 90 4.39 7.35 -7.79
CA ILE A 90 5.72 7.16 -8.35
C ILE A 90 5.91 8.16 -9.48
N PHE A 91 6.93 9.01 -9.39
CA PHE A 91 7.23 9.99 -10.44
C PHE A 91 8.05 9.37 -11.57
N ASN A 92 7.63 9.60 -12.82
CA ASN A 92 8.42 9.27 -14.00
C ASN A 92 9.48 10.34 -14.25
N THR A 93 10.71 10.05 -13.83
CA THR A 93 11.87 10.93 -13.88
C THR A 93 12.88 10.55 -14.97
N TRP A 94 12.45 9.74 -15.96
CA TRP A 94 13.27 9.49 -17.15
C TRP A 94 13.40 10.77 -17.99
N PRO A 95 14.62 11.26 -18.29
CA PRO A 95 14.81 12.41 -19.15
C PRO A 95 14.16 12.26 -20.54
N GLU A 96 14.08 11.02 -21.05
CA GLU A 96 13.49 10.67 -22.33
C GLU A 96 11.95 10.72 -22.37
N HIS A 97 11.28 10.81 -21.22
CA HIS A 97 9.83 11.00 -21.14
C HIS A 97 9.46 12.41 -21.58
N ASP A 98 9.84 13.40 -20.78
CA ASP A 98 9.81 14.85 -21.09
C ASP A 98 10.70 15.69 -20.15
N GLY A 99 11.33 15.07 -19.15
CA GLY A 99 12.22 15.73 -18.20
C GLY A 99 11.53 16.60 -17.15
N LEU A 100 10.21 16.82 -17.19
CA LEU A 100 9.53 17.77 -16.30
C LEU A 100 9.64 17.37 -14.83
N LEU A 101 9.49 16.08 -14.54
CA LEU A 101 9.58 15.55 -13.18
C LEU A 101 11.03 15.32 -12.70
N THR A 102 12.04 15.58 -13.53
CA THR A 102 13.44 15.57 -13.07
C THR A 102 13.73 16.75 -12.13
N ASP A 103 13.01 17.87 -12.28
CA ASP A 103 13.11 19.03 -11.40
C ASP A 103 12.39 18.76 -10.06
N ARG A 104 13.16 18.82 -8.97
CA ARG A 104 12.66 18.66 -7.59
C ARG A 104 11.51 19.62 -7.27
N ARG A 105 11.51 20.84 -7.83
CA ARG A 105 10.48 21.85 -7.60
C ARG A 105 9.11 21.42 -8.10
N VAL A 106 9.04 20.69 -9.22
CA VAL A 106 7.79 20.14 -9.74
C VAL A 106 7.25 19.06 -8.80
N ARG A 107 8.11 18.14 -8.35
CA ARG A 107 7.72 17.09 -7.40
C ARG A 107 7.30 17.65 -6.04
N GLU A 108 7.99 18.69 -5.57
CA GLU A 108 7.63 19.43 -4.36
C GLU A 108 6.27 20.12 -4.50
N ALA A 109 6.01 20.76 -5.65
CA ALA A 109 4.73 21.37 -5.95
C ALA A 109 3.57 20.37 -5.93
N LEU A 110 3.75 19.19 -6.54
CA LEU A 110 2.72 18.15 -6.55
C LEU A 110 2.46 17.59 -5.15
N ASN A 111 3.49 17.45 -4.32
CA ASN A 111 3.33 16.99 -2.94
C ASN A 111 2.54 17.99 -2.06
N ILE A 112 2.75 19.29 -2.24
CA ILE A 112 2.02 20.33 -1.48
C ILE A 112 0.69 20.71 -2.13
N ALA A 113 0.37 20.22 -3.34
CA ALA A 113 -0.94 20.42 -3.94
C ALA A 113 -2.03 19.55 -3.29
N VAL A 114 -1.65 18.36 -2.81
CA VAL A 114 -2.56 17.32 -2.30
C VAL A 114 -2.90 17.55 -0.82
N ASP A 115 -4.17 17.38 -0.47
CA ASP A 115 -4.68 17.40 0.90
C ASP A 115 -4.64 15.99 1.50
N HIS A 116 -3.49 15.60 2.07
CA HIS A 116 -3.29 14.25 2.60
C HIS A 116 -4.26 13.88 3.72
N ASP A 117 -4.59 14.85 4.58
CA ASP A 117 -5.54 14.63 5.67
C ASP A 117 -6.96 14.43 5.12
N ARG A 118 -7.37 15.24 4.13
CA ARG A 118 -8.67 15.07 3.46
C ARG A 118 -8.73 13.74 2.71
N LEU A 119 -7.66 13.35 2.01
CA LEU A 119 -7.57 12.07 1.33
C LEU A 119 -7.85 10.91 2.31
N CYS A 120 -7.17 10.90 3.46
CA CYS A 120 -7.35 9.85 4.46
C CYS A 120 -8.76 9.87 5.05
N ARG A 121 -9.30 11.04 5.41
CA ARG A 121 -10.63 11.15 6.03
C ARG A 121 -11.77 10.83 5.09
N GLU A 122 -11.76 11.36 3.86
CA GLU A 122 -12.91 11.34 2.96
C GLU A 122 -12.85 10.20 1.94
N THR A 123 -11.65 9.82 1.47
CA THR A 123 -11.51 8.74 0.47
C THR A 123 -11.31 7.37 1.11
N LEU A 124 -10.68 7.34 2.30
CA LEU A 124 -10.39 6.10 3.03
C LEU A 124 -11.13 6.02 4.36
N ASN A 125 -12.18 6.82 4.56
CA ASN A 125 -13.03 6.85 5.75
C ASN A 125 -12.28 6.91 7.09
N GLY A 126 -11.10 7.54 7.11
CA GLY A 126 -10.25 7.63 8.30
C GLY A 126 -9.41 6.39 8.59
N TYR A 127 -9.51 5.32 7.80
CA TYR A 127 -8.73 4.09 7.93
C TYR A 127 -7.37 4.15 7.24
N ALA A 128 -6.73 5.32 7.27
CA ALA A 128 -5.41 5.54 6.71
C ALA A 128 -4.70 6.67 7.46
N THR A 129 -3.37 6.58 7.51
CA THR A 129 -2.51 7.62 8.08
C THR A 129 -1.73 8.34 6.99
N PRO A 130 -1.74 9.68 6.94
CA PRO A 130 -0.90 10.44 6.02
C PRO A 130 0.58 10.10 6.16
N LEU A 131 1.30 10.06 5.04
CA LEU A 131 2.74 9.80 5.03
C LEU A 131 3.55 11.08 4.86
N ALA A 132 4.66 11.18 5.60
CA ALA A 132 5.69 12.16 5.34
C ALA A 132 6.51 11.80 4.08
N SER A 133 6.85 10.52 3.95
CA SER A 133 7.70 9.92 2.92
C SER A 133 7.15 8.53 2.55
N LEU A 134 7.99 7.49 2.51
CA LEU A 134 7.60 6.11 2.20
C LEU A 134 7.47 5.24 3.44
N THR A 135 8.07 5.61 4.56
CA THR A 135 8.00 4.80 5.80
C THR A 135 6.85 5.27 6.70
N PRO A 136 5.88 4.40 7.05
CA PRO A 136 4.88 4.72 8.06
C PRO A 136 5.49 5.04 9.42
N SER A 137 4.87 5.94 10.18
CA SER A 137 5.43 6.46 11.45
C SER A 137 5.59 5.43 12.56
N TRP A 138 4.87 4.31 12.49
CA TRP A 138 4.98 3.19 13.43
C TRP A 138 6.02 2.14 13.03
N CYS A 139 6.60 2.26 11.83
CA CYS A 139 7.64 1.36 11.34
C CYS A 139 9.02 1.82 11.84
N ASN A 140 9.91 0.85 12.07
CA ASN A 140 11.33 1.16 12.20
C ASN A 140 11.81 1.85 10.90
N GLY A 141 12.80 2.74 11.01
CA GLY A 141 13.34 3.44 9.84
C GLY A 141 12.59 4.70 9.42
N CYS A 142 11.47 5.06 10.06
CA CYS A 142 10.86 6.38 9.89
C CYS A 142 11.77 7.43 10.53
N PHE A 143 12.14 8.46 9.76
CA PHE A 143 13.09 9.46 10.25
C PHE A 143 12.50 10.34 11.37
N PRO A 144 13.30 10.78 12.36
CA PRO A 144 12.83 11.64 13.44
C PRO A 144 12.25 12.97 12.93
N GLY A 145 11.06 13.33 13.42
CA GLY A 145 10.38 14.58 13.03
C GLY A 145 9.68 14.51 11.67
N ALA A 146 9.45 13.31 11.14
CA ALA A 146 8.67 13.09 9.93
C ALA A 146 7.25 13.63 10.07
N GLU A 147 6.95 14.65 9.27
CA GLU A 147 5.63 15.29 9.20
C GLU A 147 5.15 15.32 7.74
N PRO A 148 3.91 14.88 7.46
CA PRO A 148 3.27 15.06 6.16
C PRO A 148 3.35 16.51 5.70
N ARG A 149 3.59 16.70 4.40
CA ARG A 149 3.62 18.04 3.82
C ARG A 149 2.24 18.67 3.93
N ARG A 150 2.20 19.89 4.45
CA ARG A 150 0.97 20.67 4.50
C ARG A 150 0.60 21.13 3.10
N ARG A 151 -0.69 21.08 2.81
CA ARG A 151 -1.24 21.57 1.55
C ARG A 151 -1.08 23.08 1.42
N ASP A 152 -0.60 23.51 0.26
CA ASP A 152 -0.49 24.90 -0.18
C ASP A 152 -0.62 24.97 -1.71
N ALA A 153 -1.86 25.12 -2.19
CA ALA A 153 -2.16 25.15 -3.62
C ALA A 153 -1.58 26.37 -4.34
N ASP A 154 -1.48 27.52 -3.66
CA ASP A 154 -0.91 28.74 -4.24
C ASP A 154 0.62 28.62 -4.38
N ARG A 155 1.30 28.06 -3.38
CA ARG A 155 2.74 27.76 -3.50
C ARG A 155 3.01 26.67 -4.53
N ALA A 156 2.16 25.64 -4.62
CA ALA A 156 2.26 24.63 -5.68
C ALA A 156 2.19 25.27 -7.07
N ARG A 157 1.19 26.13 -7.32
CA ARG A 157 1.04 26.87 -8.57
C ARG A 157 2.29 27.72 -8.88
N ALA A 158 2.81 28.42 -7.88
CA ALA A 158 4.03 29.24 -8.05
C ALA A 158 5.24 28.37 -8.45
N LEU A 159 5.46 27.25 -7.77
CA LEU A 159 6.57 26.33 -8.08
C LEU A 159 6.44 25.72 -9.48
N LEU A 160 5.24 25.33 -9.90
CA LEU A 160 5.00 24.80 -11.26
C LEU A 160 5.32 25.84 -12.33
N ASN A 161 4.94 27.11 -12.11
CA ASN A 161 5.27 28.21 -13.01
C ASN A 161 6.78 28.51 -13.03
N GLU A 162 7.42 28.56 -11.86
CA GLU A 162 8.87 28.77 -11.73
C GLU A 162 9.71 27.64 -12.34
N ALA A 163 9.17 26.41 -12.34
CA ALA A 163 9.77 25.25 -12.99
C ALA A 163 9.47 25.18 -14.50
N GLY A 164 8.57 26.02 -15.00
CA GLY A 164 8.24 26.10 -16.42
C GLY A 164 7.37 24.94 -16.91
N TRP A 165 6.43 24.45 -16.09
CA TRP A 165 5.45 23.48 -16.57
C TRP A 165 4.72 24.04 -17.80
N PRO A 166 4.71 23.34 -18.96
CA PRO A 166 4.19 23.91 -20.19
C PRO A 166 2.69 24.20 -20.11
N GLU A 167 2.28 25.37 -20.59
CA GLU A 167 0.86 25.74 -20.65
C GLU A 167 0.07 24.73 -21.49
N GLY A 168 -1.05 24.24 -20.94
CA GLY A 168 -1.91 23.27 -21.62
C GLY A 168 -1.40 21.83 -21.63
N ARG A 169 -0.20 21.52 -21.12
CA ARG A 169 0.26 20.12 -20.93
C ARG A 169 -0.44 19.52 -19.71
N PRO A 170 -1.29 18.48 -19.86
CA PRO A 170 -1.90 17.83 -18.70
C PRO A 170 -0.88 16.98 -17.94
N LEU A 171 -1.06 16.88 -16.63
CA LEU A 171 -0.42 15.85 -15.79
C LEU A 171 -1.16 14.52 -16.01
N SER A 172 -0.45 13.50 -16.44
CA SER A 172 -0.97 12.15 -16.65
C SER A 172 -0.74 11.28 -15.42
N ILE A 173 -1.82 10.79 -14.82
CA ILE A 173 -1.81 9.86 -13.69
C ILE A 173 -2.30 8.49 -14.15
N ALA A 174 -1.49 7.45 -13.96
CA ALA A 174 -1.90 6.06 -14.11
C ALA A 174 -2.16 5.42 -12.73
N THR A 175 -3.11 4.49 -12.65
CA THR A 175 -3.44 3.80 -11.39
C THR A 175 -4.15 2.47 -11.64
N PRO A 176 -4.07 1.45 -10.75
CA PRO A 176 -4.99 0.32 -10.79
C PRO A 176 -6.43 0.75 -10.50
N ALA A 177 -7.40 0.01 -11.04
CA ALA A 177 -8.82 0.27 -10.83
C ALA A 177 -9.20 0.30 -9.34
N SER A 178 -8.59 -0.57 -8.52
CA SER A 178 -8.75 -0.58 -7.07
C SER A 178 -8.37 0.73 -6.35
N LEU A 179 -7.51 1.56 -6.96
CA LEU A 179 -7.05 2.84 -6.41
C LEU A 179 -7.59 4.06 -7.18
N ALA A 180 -8.54 3.88 -8.10
CA ALA A 180 -9.09 4.97 -8.90
C ALA A 180 -9.66 6.11 -8.04
N GLY A 181 -10.31 5.81 -6.92
CA GLY A 181 -10.81 6.81 -5.98
C GLY A 181 -9.70 7.68 -5.37
N VAL A 182 -8.55 7.09 -5.04
CA VAL A 182 -7.37 7.82 -4.55
C VAL A 182 -6.80 8.71 -5.66
N ALA A 183 -6.67 8.19 -6.88
CA ALA A 183 -6.15 8.95 -8.00
C ALA A 183 -7.03 10.15 -8.38
N GLU A 184 -8.35 9.98 -8.36
CA GLU A 184 -9.28 11.09 -8.61
C GLU A 184 -9.26 12.14 -7.51
N ALA A 185 -9.08 11.72 -6.25
CA ALA A 185 -8.89 12.65 -5.14
C ALA A 185 -7.62 13.48 -5.31
N VAL A 186 -6.50 12.85 -5.68
CA VAL A 186 -5.25 13.54 -6.02
C VAL A 186 -5.45 14.48 -7.21
N ALA A 187 -6.09 14.01 -8.28
CA ALA A 187 -6.31 14.80 -9.49
C ALA A 187 -7.16 16.04 -9.22
N ARG A 188 -8.22 15.92 -8.42
CA ARG A 188 -9.05 17.05 -7.97
C ARG A 188 -8.19 18.11 -7.27
N ASP A 189 -7.34 17.70 -6.35
CA ASP A 189 -6.52 18.61 -5.55
C ASP A 189 -5.46 19.31 -6.43
N VAL A 190 -4.82 18.57 -7.34
CA VAL A 190 -3.84 19.13 -8.30
C VAL A 190 -4.50 20.10 -9.28
N ARG A 191 -5.74 19.86 -9.72
CA ARG A 191 -6.48 20.79 -10.60
C ARG A 191 -6.68 22.17 -9.97
N GLU A 192 -6.71 22.27 -8.64
CA GLU A 192 -6.81 23.57 -7.95
C GLU A 192 -5.55 24.44 -8.13
N THR A 193 -4.41 23.84 -8.53
CA THR A 193 -3.20 24.60 -8.91
C THR A 193 -3.34 25.27 -10.28
N GLY A 194 -4.34 24.91 -11.09
CA GLY A 194 -4.52 25.36 -12.47
C GLY A 194 -4.00 24.38 -13.52
N LEU A 195 -3.42 23.24 -13.11
CA LEU A 195 -3.06 22.15 -14.01
C LEU A 195 -4.30 21.39 -14.51
N THR A 196 -4.27 20.99 -15.78
CA THR A 196 -5.14 19.91 -16.27
C THR A 196 -4.55 18.57 -15.81
N VAL A 197 -5.41 17.62 -15.43
CA VAL A 197 -5.00 16.28 -14.97
C VAL A 197 -5.84 15.22 -15.66
N ASP A 198 -5.17 14.25 -16.29
CA ASP A 198 -5.77 13.09 -16.95
C ASP A 198 -5.49 11.84 -16.11
N VAL A 199 -6.54 11.13 -15.70
CA VAL A 199 -6.44 9.89 -14.91
C VAL A 199 -6.76 8.69 -15.79
N THR A 200 -5.85 7.72 -15.82
CA THR A 200 -6.03 6.44 -16.51
C THR A 200 -6.02 5.31 -15.50
N SER A 201 -7.18 4.68 -15.28
CA SER A 201 -7.29 3.46 -14.50
C SER A 201 -7.10 2.23 -15.37
N VAL A 202 -6.25 1.29 -14.96
CA VAL A 202 -6.09 -0.01 -15.62
C VAL A 202 -6.62 -1.14 -14.74
N PRO A 203 -7.19 -2.21 -15.32
CA PRO A 203 -7.51 -3.41 -14.56
C PRO A 203 -6.29 -3.92 -13.78
N ASP A 204 -6.51 -4.35 -12.53
CA ASP A 204 -5.44 -4.78 -11.62
C ASP A 204 -4.60 -5.95 -12.20
N ASP A 205 -5.22 -6.85 -12.95
CA ASP A 205 -4.57 -7.98 -13.65
C ASP A 205 -3.73 -7.53 -14.87
N GLY A 206 -4.15 -6.46 -15.55
CA GLY A 206 -3.42 -5.81 -16.64
C GLY A 206 -2.11 -5.14 -16.20
N LEU A 207 -2.01 -4.79 -14.92
CA LEU A 207 -0.82 -4.15 -14.33
C LEU A 207 0.34 -5.13 -14.17
N VAL A 208 0.09 -6.44 -13.99
CA VAL A 208 1.17 -7.46 -13.96
C VAL A 208 1.86 -7.58 -15.33
N ALA A 209 1.10 -7.45 -16.42
CA ALA A 209 1.64 -7.42 -17.78
C ALA A 209 2.38 -6.09 -18.07
N GLY A 210 1.85 -4.95 -17.61
CA GLY A 210 2.50 -3.65 -17.69
C GLY A 210 3.79 -3.57 -16.86
N ALA A 211 3.78 -4.14 -15.65
CA ALA A 211 4.94 -4.27 -14.78
C ALA A 211 6.04 -5.10 -15.45
N ARG A 212 5.72 -6.19 -16.14
CA ARG A 212 6.73 -6.95 -16.92
C ARG A 212 7.39 -6.11 -18.03
N MET A 213 6.63 -5.27 -18.75
CA MET A 213 7.19 -4.38 -19.78
C MET A 213 8.12 -3.31 -19.18
N LEU A 214 7.81 -2.83 -17.97
CA LEU A 214 8.65 -1.88 -17.22
C LEU A 214 9.87 -2.55 -16.56
N ILE A 215 9.73 -3.80 -16.09
CA ILE A 215 10.81 -4.59 -15.47
C ILE A 215 11.92 -4.89 -16.48
N GLU A 216 11.58 -5.13 -17.74
CA GLU A 216 12.59 -5.32 -18.80
C GLU A 216 13.31 -4.01 -19.18
N LYS A 217 12.89 -2.85 -18.64
CA LYS A 217 13.47 -1.51 -18.88
C LYS A 217 13.63 -1.17 -20.38
N LYS A 218 12.79 -1.75 -21.23
CA LYS A 218 12.81 -1.56 -22.70
C LYS A 218 11.96 -0.38 -23.16
N LEU A 219 11.13 0.18 -22.29
CA LEU A 219 10.19 1.25 -22.61
C LEU A 219 10.13 2.26 -21.45
N VAL A 220 10.14 3.53 -21.79
CA VAL A 220 9.82 4.63 -20.86
C VAL A 220 8.31 4.61 -20.61
N PRO A 221 7.85 4.63 -19.35
CA PRO A 221 6.41 4.65 -19.06
C PRO A 221 5.73 5.89 -19.69
N PRO A 222 4.48 5.78 -20.18
CA PRO A 222 3.77 6.88 -20.84
C PRO A 222 3.02 7.82 -19.86
N TRP A 223 3.16 7.61 -18.55
CA TRP A 223 2.51 8.39 -17.50
C TRP A 223 3.53 9.25 -16.76
N ASP A 224 3.06 10.34 -16.15
CA ASP A 224 3.89 11.22 -15.34
C ASP A 224 3.95 10.70 -13.90
N VAL A 225 2.80 10.27 -13.36
CA VAL A 225 2.69 9.67 -12.02
C VAL A 225 1.98 8.33 -12.09
N LEU A 226 2.52 7.30 -11.45
CA LEU A 226 1.83 6.05 -11.18
C LEU A 226 1.42 5.99 -9.72
N ILE A 227 0.13 6.05 -9.42
CA ILE A 227 -0.38 5.81 -8.07
C ILE A 227 -0.52 4.31 -7.88
N HIS A 228 0.20 3.77 -6.90
CA HIS A 228 0.24 2.34 -6.63
C HIS A 228 0.32 2.05 -5.13
N ALA A 229 -0.14 0.87 -4.74
CA ALA A 229 0.02 0.34 -3.39
C ALA A 229 1.25 -0.56 -3.33
N TRP A 230 1.95 -0.55 -2.20
CA TRP A 230 3.01 -1.50 -1.92
C TRP A 230 3.05 -1.85 -0.43
N PHE A 231 3.76 -2.91 -0.06
CA PHE A 231 3.83 -3.37 1.31
C PHE A 231 5.21 -3.95 1.63
N ASP A 232 5.53 -3.96 2.92
CA ASP A 232 6.70 -4.65 3.46
C ASP A 232 6.25 -5.89 4.25
N LEU A 233 6.87 -7.02 3.95
CA LEU A 233 6.68 -8.27 4.67
C LEU A 233 7.66 -8.43 5.85
N SER A 234 8.63 -7.53 5.97
CA SER A 234 9.60 -7.53 7.05
C SER A 234 9.05 -6.77 8.27
N SER A 235 9.25 -7.33 9.46
CA SER A 235 9.03 -6.62 10.73
C SER A 235 10.26 -5.86 11.19
N ASP A 236 11.45 -6.29 10.75
CA ASP A 236 12.73 -5.92 11.35
C ASP A 236 13.59 -5.02 10.44
N LEU A 237 13.29 -4.95 9.14
CA LEU A 237 13.99 -4.16 8.13
C LEU A 237 13.07 -3.27 7.24
N PRO A 238 12.13 -2.46 7.76
CA PRO A 238 11.54 -1.39 6.95
C PRO A 238 12.53 -0.21 6.99
N PRO A 239 13.13 0.28 5.87
CA PRO A 239 12.56 0.68 4.57
C PRO A 239 13.42 0.24 3.36
N ALA A 240 14.45 -0.59 3.56
CA ALA A 240 15.38 -0.92 2.49
C ALA A 240 14.64 -1.58 1.31
N VAL A 241 13.78 -2.55 1.61
CA VAL A 241 13.02 -3.28 0.58
C VAL A 241 12.07 -2.34 -0.15
N VAL A 242 11.28 -1.54 0.58
CA VAL A 242 10.30 -0.63 -0.02
C VAL A 242 10.98 0.41 -0.89
N HIS A 243 11.97 1.16 -0.38
CA HIS A 243 12.65 2.19 -1.17
C HIS A 243 13.46 1.60 -2.33
N ARG A 244 14.06 0.40 -2.16
CA ARG A 244 14.76 -0.30 -3.25
C ARG A 244 13.82 -0.60 -4.41
N GLU A 245 12.57 -1.00 -4.16
CA GLU A 245 11.62 -1.27 -5.24
C GLU A 245 11.36 -0.03 -6.11
N PHE A 246 11.44 1.18 -5.53
CA PHE A 246 11.23 2.44 -6.24
C PHE A 246 12.51 3.08 -6.81
N PHE A 247 13.66 2.90 -6.17
CA PHE A 247 14.88 3.66 -6.53
C PHE A 247 16.09 2.78 -6.85
N GLY A 248 16.08 1.52 -6.41
CA GLY A 248 17.16 0.58 -6.68
C GLY A 248 17.33 0.32 -8.17
N SER A 249 18.57 0.10 -8.60
CA SER A 249 18.89 -0.17 -10.01
C SER A 249 18.05 -1.30 -10.62
N ASP A 250 17.69 -2.31 -9.81
CA ASP A 250 16.84 -3.46 -10.16
C ASP A 250 15.40 -3.39 -9.62
N GLY A 251 14.99 -2.25 -9.04
CA GLY A 251 13.67 -2.05 -8.47
C GLY A 251 12.54 -2.18 -9.50
N ALA A 252 11.47 -2.90 -9.12
CA ALA A 252 10.34 -3.17 -9.99
C ALA A 252 9.60 -1.88 -10.42
N PHE A 253 9.53 -0.89 -9.53
CA PHE A 253 8.83 0.38 -9.75
C PHE A 253 9.76 1.54 -10.12
N ARG A 254 11.06 1.30 -10.28
CA ARG A 254 11.98 2.38 -10.68
C ARG A 254 11.57 2.99 -12.02
N ALA A 255 11.17 4.25 -11.94
CA ALA A 255 10.69 5.08 -13.04
C ALA A 255 11.63 6.28 -13.29
N GLY A 256 12.93 6.03 -13.34
CA GLY A 256 13.96 7.03 -13.64
C GLY A 256 15.33 6.40 -13.74
N PRO A 257 16.37 7.15 -14.11
CA PRO A 257 17.75 6.65 -14.11
C PRO A 257 18.18 6.20 -12.70
N PRO A 258 19.23 5.34 -12.58
CA PRO A 258 19.81 5.00 -11.28
C PRO A 258 20.22 6.25 -10.50
N ASN A 259 20.00 6.24 -9.19
CA ASN A 259 20.32 7.37 -8.32
C ASN A 259 21.53 7.04 -7.45
N ALA A 260 22.66 7.67 -7.74
CA ALA A 260 23.93 7.38 -7.07
C ALA A 260 23.90 7.64 -5.55
N GLU A 261 23.12 8.62 -5.10
CA GLU A 261 22.99 8.92 -3.67
C GLU A 261 22.15 7.86 -2.96
N PHE A 262 21.02 7.45 -3.56
CA PHE A 262 20.25 6.32 -3.08
C PHE A 262 21.09 5.04 -3.03
N ASP A 263 21.79 4.70 -4.12
CA ASP A 263 22.62 3.50 -4.19
C ASP A 263 23.73 3.51 -3.12
N ARG A 264 24.30 4.68 -2.84
CA ARG A 264 25.29 4.86 -1.75
C ARG A 264 24.67 4.64 -0.37
N LEU A 265 23.53 5.27 -0.09
CA LEU A 265 22.82 5.13 1.20
C LEU A 265 22.35 3.68 1.41
N PHE A 266 21.80 3.07 0.37
CA PHE A 266 21.34 1.68 0.39
C PHE A 266 22.52 0.71 0.56
N GLY A 267 23.62 0.92 -0.16
CA GLY A 267 24.84 0.12 -0.01
C GLY A 267 25.44 0.19 1.40
N ASP A 268 25.44 1.37 2.03
CA ASP A 268 25.86 1.54 3.43
C ASP A 268 24.95 0.76 4.37
N LEU A 269 23.62 0.91 4.24
CA LEU A 269 22.63 0.17 5.04
C LEU A 269 22.84 -1.34 4.95
N MET A 270 23.02 -1.89 3.74
CA MET A 270 23.23 -3.32 3.52
C MET A 270 24.53 -3.86 4.11
N SER A 271 25.48 -2.98 4.47
CA SER A 271 26.72 -3.37 5.14
C SER A 271 26.62 -3.39 6.67
N ARG A 272 25.52 -2.89 7.25
CA ARG A 272 25.30 -2.82 8.70
C ARG A 272 24.76 -4.15 9.23
N ILE A 273 25.39 -4.65 10.29
CA ILE A 273 24.96 -5.86 11.02
C ILE A 273 24.33 -5.48 12.37
N ASP A 274 24.75 -4.36 12.96
CA ASP A 274 24.16 -3.86 14.19
C ASP A 274 22.75 -3.29 13.93
N PRO A 275 21.72 -3.72 14.69
CA PRO A 275 20.34 -3.28 14.48
C PRO A 275 20.13 -1.76 14.61
N GLN A 276 20.86 -1.10 15.51
CA GLN A 276 20.73 0.35 15.71
C GLN A 276 21.37 1.12 14.56
N GLU A 277 22.53 0.68 14.08
CA GLU A 277 23.16 1.26 12.89
C GLU A 277 22.31 1.03 11.63
N ALA A 278 21.74 -0.17 11.46
CA ALA A 278 20.83 -0.46 10.35
C ALA A 278 19.60 0.45 10.39
N ARG A 279 19.02 0.67 11.57
CA ARG A 279 17.93 1.64 11.75
C ARG A 279 18.32 3.07 11.35
N GLN A 280 19.53 3.52 11.68
CA GLN A 280 19.98 4.87 11.29
C GLN A 280 20.17 5.00 9.77
N GLY A 281 20.73 3.97 9.12
CA GLY A 281 20.85 3.94 7.66
C GLY A 281 19.48 4.00 6.97
N ALA A 282 18.51 3.26 7.53
CA ALA A 282 17.11 3.31 7.14
C ALA A 282 16.48 4.71 7.27
N GLU A 283 16.64 5.36 8.43
CA GLU A 283 16.15 6.73 8.67
C GLU A 283 16.79 7.73 7.69
N ALA A 284 18.07 7.54 7.34
CA ALA A 284 18.75 8.39 6.36
C ALA A 284 18.18 8.24 4.93
N ILE A 285 17.85 7.01 4.51
CA ILE A 285 17.20 6.75 3.22
C ILE A 285 15.81 7.39 3.17
N ASP A 286 15.02 7.24 4.23
CA ASP A 286 13.67 7.80 4.25
C ASP A 286 13.69 9.33 4.32
N LYS A 287 14.64 9.90 5.06
CA LYS A 287 14.87 11.35 5.06
C LYS A 287 15.32 11.87 3.69
N TRP A 288 16.20 11.15 2.99
CA TRP A 288 16.59 11.53 1.64
C TRP A 288 15.40 11.53 0.68
N CYS A 289 14.55 10.48 0.74
CA CYS A 289 13.32 10.41 -0.05
C CYS A 289 12.39 11.60 0.22
N TYR A 290 12.27 11.97 1.50
CA TYR A 290 11.57 13.19 1.92
C TYR A 290 12.21 14.44 1.30
N ASP A 291 13.49 14.73 1.57
CA ASP A 291 14.14 15.98 1.16
C ASP A 291 14.16 16.17 -0.37
N GLU A 292 14.30 15.08 -1.12
CA GLU A 292 14.29 15.07 -2.59
C GLU A 292 12.90 15.08 -3.22
N ALA A 293 11.84 15.04 -2.41
CA ALA A 293 10.47 14.83 -2.89
C ALA A 293 10.43 13.67 -3.91
N ALA A 294 11.10 12.57 -3.59
CA ALA A 294 11.39 11.50 -4.55
C ALA A 294 10.13 10.71 -4.95
N VAL A 295 9.08 10.79 -4.13
CA VAL A 295 7.73 10.30 -4.42
C VAL A 295 6.68 11.36 -4.12
N LEU A 296 5.49 11.20 -4.69
CA LEU A 296 4.28 11.83 -4.19
C LEU A 296 3.84 11.02 -2.96
N SER A 297 4.15 11.54 -1.78
CA SER A 297 3.75 10.91 -0.51
C SER A 297 2.23 10.99 -0.39
N LEU A 298 1.54 9.90 -0.05
CA LEU A 298 0.08 9.91 0.13
C LEU A 298 -0.28 9.38 1.51
N CYS A 299 -0.45 8.07 1.68
CA CYS A 299 -0.95 7.50 2.93
C CYS A 299 -0.56 6.04 3.13
N ALA A 300 -0.68 5.58 4.37
CA ALA A 300 -0.59 4.19 4.79
C ALA A 300 -1.98 3.69 5.23
N PRO A 301 -2.68 2.90 4.40
CA PRO A 301 -3.97 2.32 4.77
C PRO A 301 -3.85 1.29 5.89
N GLN A 302 -4.76 1.32 6.86
CA GLN A 302 -4.91 0.26 7.87
C GLN A 302 -5.46 -1.02 7.24
N ALA A 303 -5.06 -2.19 7.71
CA ALA A 303 -5.71 -3.45 7.35
C ALA A 303 -6.98 -3.65 8.19
N LEU A 304 -8.10 -3.95 7.53
CA LEU A 304 -9.43 -4.09 8.12
C LEU A 304 -9.92 -5.53 7.97
N TYR A 305 -10.46 -6.08 9.05
CA TYR A 305 -11.00 -7.42 9.12
C TYR A 305 -12.41 -7.39 9.71
N ALA A 306 -13.34 -8.12 9.12
CA ALA A 306 -14.59 -8.46 9.79
C ALA A 306 -14.40 -9.80 10.50
N VAL A 307 -14.53 -9.80 11.82
CA VAL A 307 -14.25 -10.96 12.67
C VAL A 307 -15.50 -11.31 13.46
N ASN A 308 -15.95 -12.55 13.36
CA ASN A 308 -17.05 -13.08 14.17
C ASN A 308 -16.83 -12.77 15.66
N GLN A 309 -17.87 -12.30 16.35
CA GLN A 309 -17.85 -11.90 17.77
C GLN A 309 -17.30 -12.99 18.70
N HIS A 310 -17.45 -14.26 18.31
CA HIS A 310 -17.01 -15.42 19.09
C HIS A 310 -15.61 -15.94 18.71
N VAL A 311 -14.89 -15.25 17.81
CA VAL A 311 -13.51 -15.57 17.40
C VAL A 311 -12.55 -14.56 18.02
N ASP A 312 -11.55 -15.05 18.76
CA ASP A 312 -10.44 -14.23 19.25
C ASP A 312 -9.30 -14.26 18.22
N PHE A 313 -9.27 -13.23 17.37
CA PHE A 313 -8.30 -13.05 16.31
C PHE A 313 -7.42 -11.83 16.62
N LYS A 314 -6.11 -12.01 16.42
CA LYS A 314 -5.11 -10.95 16.49
C LYS A 314 -4.64 -10.63 15.08
N ALA A 315 -4.84 -9.38 14.66
CA ALA A 315 -4.29 -8.89 13.40
C ALA A 315 -2.77 -8.68 13.50
N TYR A 316 -2.08 -8.84 12.37
CA TYR A 316 -0.63 -8.69 12.24
C TYR A 316 -0.32 -7.59 11.23
N ARG A 317 0.77 -6.86 11.44
CA ARG A 317 1.10 -5.69 10.60
C ARG A 317 1.59 -6.06 9.20
N ALA A 318 2.26 -7.20 9.06
CA ALA A 318 2.94 -7.61 7.83
C ALA A 318 2.37 -8.90 7.21
N THR A 319 1.82 -9.80 8.02
CA THR A 319 1.37 -11.14 7.60
C THR A 319 -0.08 -11.39 8.01
N PHE A 320 -0.66 -12.48 7.52
CA PHE A 320 -1.92 -13.01 8.04
C PHE A 320 -1.62 -14.33 8.75
N GLU A 321 -1.76 -14.37 10.08
CA GLU A 321 -1.47 -15.55 10.90
C GLU A 321 -2.69 -15.96 11.71
N LEU A 322 -2.90 -17.28 11.81
CA LEU A 322 -4.04 -17.86 12.53
C LEU A 322 -3.62 -18.77 13.70
N ALA A 323 -2.31 -18.97 13.92
CA ALA A 323 -1.82 -19.93 14.91
C ALA A 323 -2.34 -19.66 16.33
N ASP A 324 -2.41 -18.39 16.72
CA ASP A 324 -2.87 -17.99 18.06
C ASP A 324 -4.40 -17.77 18.13
N THR A 325 -5.12 -17.89 17.01
CA THR A 325 -6.55 -17.61 16.94
C THR A 325 -7.33 -18.65 17.74
N GLU A 326 -8.32 -18.20 18.51
CA GLU A 326 -9.19 -19.06 19.29
C GLU A 326 -10.67 -18.81 19.00
N VAL A 327 -11.52 -19.75 19.44
CA VAL A 327 -12.97 -19.57 19.46
C VAL A 327 -13.51 -19.72 20.88
N SER A 328 -14.33 -18.74 21.29
CA SER A 328 -14.98 -18.72 22.60
C SER A 328 -15.93 -19.90 22.79
N ALA A 329 -16.33 -20.19 24.03
CA ALA A 329 -17.26 -21.29 24.34
C ALA A 329 -18.61 -21.15 23.62
N ASP A 330 -19.03 -19.91 23.38
CA ASP A 330 -20.26 -19.59 22.67
C ASP A 330 -20.12 -19.68 21.15
N HIS A 331 -18.96 -20.04 20.60
CA HIS A 331 -18.84 -20.21 19.15
C HIS A 331 -19.67 -21.39 18.64
N TRP A 332 -20.35 -21.25 17.50
CA TRP A 332 -21.23 -22.27 16.90
C TRP A 332 -20.57 -23.65 16.75
N SER A 333 -19.27 -23.69 16.43
CA SER A 333 -18.51 -24.94 16.27
C SER A 333 -18.28 -25.69 17.60
N ARG A 334 -18.50 -25.02 18.73
CA ARG A 334 -18.41 -25.57 20.10
C ARG A 334 -19.77 -25.87 20.71
N ARG A 335 -20.83 -25.16 20.28
CA ARG A 335 -22.22 -25.43 20.70
C ARG A 335 -22.76 -26.76 20.15
N SER A 336 -22.24 -27.18 19.00
CA SER A 336 -22.71 -28.36 18.26
C SER A 336 -22.07 -29.69 18.70
N ARG A 337 -21.49 -29.76 19.91
CA ARG A 337 -20.87 -30.97 20.48
C ARG A 337 -21.61 -31.50 21.69
#